data_AF-A0A7W1UPZ0-F1
#
_entry.id   AF-A0A7W1UPZ0-F1
#
_cell.length_a   1.000
_cell.length_b   1.000
_cell.length_c   1.000
_cell.angle_alpha   90.00
_cell.angle_beta   90.00
_cell.angle_gamma   90.00
#
_symmetry.space_group_name_H-M   'P 1'
#
loop_
_entity.id
_entity.type
_entity.pdbx_description
1 polymer ?
#
loop_
_entity_poly.entity_id
_entity_poly.type
_entity_poly.pdbx_seq_one_letter_code
_entity_poly.pdbx_strand_id
1 'polypeptide(L)'
;GVVVINPPYGERMDKDNIDELYKMMGDTFKKNFAGYDCWILSSNMEAFKHVGLRPSRKIQLYNGPLECRFMKFEMYQGTKKIHKLEGRSESGERVGKRSEENG
;
A
#
# COMPACT_ATOMS: atom_id res chain seq x y z
N GLY A 1 12.77 4.01 -3.95
CA GLY A 1 12.48 3.99 -5.41
C GLY A 1 11.03 3.59 -5.65
N VAL A 2 10.66 3.21 -6.88
CA VAL A 2 9.28 2.79 -7.21
C VAL A 2 9.31 1.45 -7.94
N VAL A 3 8.43 0.53 -7.55
CA VAL A 3 8.14 -0.72 -8.27
C VAL A 3 6.67 -0.70 -8.69
N VAL A 4 6.38 -1.04 -9.93
CA VAL A 4 5.02 -1.18 -10.45
C VAL A 4 4.89 -2.54 -11.12
N ILE A 5 3.87 -3.30 -10.75
CA ILE A 5 3.63 -4.65 -11.29
C ILE A 5 2.18 -4.74 -11.76
N ASN A 6 2.01 -5.29 -12.96
CA ASN A 6 0.73 -5.69 -13.53
C ASN A 6 0.75 -7.22 -13.66
N PRO A 7 0.63 -7.97 -12.55
CA PRO A 7 0.72 -9.43 -12.57
C PRO A 7 -0.35 -10.04 -13.47
N PRO A 8 -0.15 -11.27 -13.97
CA PRO A 8 -1.23 -11.99 -14.64
C PRO A 8 -2.46 -12.07 -13.73
N TYR A 9 -3.63 -11.72 -14.26
CA TYR A 9 -4.93 -11.87 -13.60
C TYR A 9 -5.96 -12.41 -14.60
N GLY A 10 -6.98 -13.10 -14.08
CA GLY A 10 -8.09 -13.68 -14.86
C GLY A 10 -8.09 -15.21 -14.85
N GLU A 11 -8.95 -15.80 -15.68
CA GLU A 11 -9.30 -17.24 -15.67
C GLU A 11 -8.23 -18.18 -16.24
N ARG A 12 -7.05 -17.67 -16.61
CA ARG A 12 -6.00 -18.44 -17.29
C ARG A 12 -4.95 -19.05 -16.36
N MET A 13 -5.04 -18.84 -15.04
CA MET A 13 -4.18 -19.48 -14.05
C MET A 13 -5.00 -20.17 -12.97
N ASP A 14 -4.54 -21.35 -12.54
CA ASP A 14 -5.11 -22.05 -11.39
C ASP A 14 -5.06 -21.16 -10.14
N LYS A 15 -6.13 -21.18 -9.33
CA LYS A 15 -6.27 -20.34 -8.14
C LYS A 15 -5.13 -20.55 -7.14
N ASP A 16 -4.65 -21.77 -6.96
CA ASP A 16 -3.57 -22.02 -6.00
C ASP A 16 -2.26 -21.33 -6.42
N ASN A 17 -1.98 -21.23 -7.73
CA ASN A 17 -0.81 -20.55 -8.26
C ASN A 17 -0.91 -19.02 -8.14
N ILE A 18 -2.12 -18.45 -8.19
CA ILE A 18 -2.29 -16.98 -8.07
C ILE A 18 -2.06 -16.52 -6.63
N ASP A 19 -2.54 -17.26 -5.65
CA ASP A 19 -2.41 -16.87 -4.24
C ASP A 19 -0.96 -16.96 -3.77
N GLU A 20 -0.24 -18.02 -4.16
CA GLU A 20 1.19 -18.16 -3.90
C GLU A 20 2.00 -17.03 -4.54
N LEU A 21 1.67 -16.65 -5.79
CA LEU A 21 2.33 -15.54 -6.47
C LEU A 21 2.19 -14.22 -5.68
N TYR A 22 1.00 -13.91 -5.19
CA TYR A 22 0.76 -12.67 -4.44
C TYR A 22 1.44 -12.69 -3.07
N LYS A 23 1.48 -13.85 -2.42
CA LYS A 23 2.29 -14.06 -1.21
C LYS A 23 3.77 -13.81 -1.48
N MET A 24 4.33 -14.40 -2.54
CA MET A 24 5.72 -14.20 -2.94
C MET A 24 6.04 -12.74 -3.24
N MET A 25 5.12 -12.00 -3.87
CA MET A 25 5.30 -10.55 -4.09
C MET A 25 5.43 -9.80 -2.77
N GLY A 26 4.53 -10.05 -1.81
CA GLY A 26 4.59 -9.43 -0.49
C GLY A 26 5.88 -9.72 0.26
N ASP A 27 6.31 -10.98 0.24
CA ASP A 27 7.57 -11.42 0.87
C ASP A 27 8.79 -10.75 0.19
N THR A 28 8.77 -10.65 -1.15
CA THR A 28 9.83 -9.99 -1.94
C THR A 28 9.89 -8.50 -1.64
N PHE A 29 8.74 -7.81 -1.54
CA PHE A 29 8.67 -6.39 -1.20
C PHE A 29 9.29 -6.09 0.16
N LYS A 30 9.01 -6.92 1.18
CA LYS A 30 9.60 -6.77 2.52
C LYS A 30 11.11 -6.99 2.49
N LYS A 31 11.59 -8.00 1.77
CA LYS A 31 13.00 -8.42 1.80
C LYS A 31 13.92 -7.51 0.98
N ASN A 32 13.46 -7.08 -0.19
CA ASN A 32 14.35 -6.51 -1.21
C ASN A 32 14.07 -5.04 -1.53
N PHE A 33 12.91 -4.52 -1.12
CA PHE A 33 12.42 -3.20 -1.57
C PHE A 33 12.15 -2.23 -0.43
N ALA A 34 12.87 -2.33 0.68
CA ALA A 34 12.76 -1.35 1.74
C ALA A 34 13.19 0.05 1.26
N GLY A 35 12.41 1.08 1.63
CA GLY A 35 12.49 2.44 1.10
C GLY A 35 11.80 2.64 -0.26
N TYR A 36 11.01 1.67 -0.73
CA TYR A 36 10.28 1.79 -2.01
C TYR A 36 8.77 1.91 -1.82
N ASP A 37 8.17 2.57 -2.81
CA ASP A 37 6.75 2.50 -3.08
C ASP A 37 6.49 1.37 -4.09
N CYS A 38 5.87 0.29 -3.63
CA CYS A 38 5.50 -0.84 -4.48
C CYS A 38 4.03 -0.76 -4.85
N TRP A 39 3.70 -0.96 -6.13
CA TRP A 39 2.34 -0.92 -6.63
C TRP A 39 1.96 -2.19 -7.38
N ILE A 40 0.75 -2.69 -7.14
CA ILE A 40 0.19 -3.86 -7.83
C ILE A 40 -1.14 -3.46 -8.48
N LEU A 41 -1.27 -3.71 -9.79
CA LEU A 41 -2.52 -3.60 -10.55
C LEU A 41 -3.14 -4.98 -10.75
N SER A 42 -4.36 -5.21 -10.28
CA SER A 42 -5.04 -6.49 -10.48
C SER A 42 -6.56 -6.38 -10.42
N SER A 43 -7.26 -7.25 -11.17
CA SER A 43 -8.70 -7.47 -11.04
C SER A 43 -9.08 -8.52 -9.98
N ASN A 44 -8.12 -9.30 -9.48
CA ASN A 44 -8.38 -10.34 -8.48
C ASN A 44 -8.30 -9.76 -7.06
N MET A 45 -9.47 -9.46 -6.48
CA MET A 45 -9.57 -8.88 -5.13
C MET A 45 -9.17 -9.85 -4.02
N GLU A 46 -9.31 -11.15 -4.25
CA GLU A 46 -8.99 -12.15 -3.24
C GLU A 46 -7.50 -12.42 -3.16
N ALA A 47 -6.80 -12.46 -4.30
CA ALA A 47 -5.34 -12.56 -4.33
C ALA A 47 -4.65 -11.43 -3.55
N PHE A 48 -5.24 -10.22 -3.49
CA PHE A 48 -4.71 -9.12 -2.68
C PHE A 48 -4.62 -9.45 -1.18
N LYS A 49 -5.48 -10.34 -0.66
CA LYS A 49 -5.42 -10.79 0.74
C LYS A 49 -4.13 -11.56 1.03
N HIS A 50 -3.57 -12.21 0.02
CA HIS A 50 -2.35 -13.03 0.14
C HIS A 50 -1.05 -12.22 0.11
N VAL A 51 -1.08 -10.95 -0.33
CA VAL A 51 0.10 -10.07 -0.29
C VAL A 51 0.64 -9.87 1.14
N GLY A 52 -0.19 -10.04 2.17
CA GLY A 52 0.28 -9.99 3.57
C GLY A 52 0.85 -8.62 3.98
N LEU A 53 0.46 -7.57 3.27
CA LEU A 53 0.86 -6.18 3.49
C LEU A 53 -0.39 -5.29 3.53
N ARG A 54 -0.37 -4.29 4.43
CA ARG A 54 -1.43 -3.27 4.47
C ARG A 54 -1.15 -2.20 3.41
N PRO A 55 -2.04 -2.02 2.41
CA PRO A 55 -1.85 -0.97 1.41
C PRO A 55 -1.98 0.42 2.05
N SER A 56 -1.17 1.38 1.60
CA SER A 56 -1.27 2.79 1.99
C SER A 56 -2.24 3.57 1.09
N ARG A 57 -2.48 3.09 -0.14
CA ARG A 57 -3.46 3.66 -1.07
C ARG A 57 -4.13 2.57 -1.91
N LYS A 58 -5.40 2.76 -2.24
CA LYS A 58 -6.17 1.92 -3.16
C LYS A 58 -6.86 2.83 -4.18
N ILE A 59 -6.66 2.56 -5.47
CA ILE A 59 -7.27 3.31 -6.56
C ILE A 59 -8.06 2.31 -7.42
N GLN A 60 -9.30 2.65 -7.77
CA GLN A 60 -10.06 1.89 -8.75
C GLN A 60 -9.64 2.32 -10.15
N LEU A 61 -9.34 1.35 -11.00
CA LEU A 61 -9.00 1.57 -12.41
C LEU A 61 -9.77 0.59 -13.27
N TYR A 62 -9.74 0.81 -14.58
CA TYR A 62 -10.31 -0.09 -15.57
C TYR A 62 -9.24 -0.47 -16.59
N ASN A 63 -8.99 -1.78 -16.77
CA ASN A 63 -8.18 -2.29 -17.87
C ASN A 63 -9.11 -2.73 -19.00
N GLY A 64 -9.45 -1.79 -19.88
CA GLY A 64 -10.56 -1.95 -20.82
C GLY A 64 -11.90 -2.05 -20.05
N PRO A 65 -12.74 -3.07 -20.30
CA PRO A 65 -13.98 -3.26 -19.54
C PRO A 65 -13.78 -3.89 -18.16
N LEU A 66 -12.56 -4.36 -17.84
CA LEU A 66 -12.28 -5.08 -16.61
C LEU A 66 -12.00 -4.11 -15.44
N GLU A 67 -12.79 -4.18 -14.38
CA GLU A 67 -12.50 -3.45 -13.14
C GLU A 67 -11.25 -4.01 -12.45
N CYS A 68 -10.31 -3.12 -12.13
CA CYS A 68 -9.09 -3.44 -11.41
C CYS A 68 -8.90 -2.53 -10.19
N ARG A 69 -8.05 -2.95 -9.26
CA ARG A 69 -7.50 -2.09 -8.20
C ARG A 69 -6.00 -1.91 -8.41
N PHE A 70 -5.56 -0.68 -8.24
CA PHE A 70 -4.16 -0.32 -8.13
C PHE A 70 -3.84 -0.02 -6.67
N MET A 71 -3.12 -0.93 -6.03
CA MET A 71 -2.81 -0.84 -4.60
C MET A 71 -1.35 -0.46 -4.38
N LYS A 72 -1.12 0.57 -3.55
CA LYS A 72 0.20 1.01 -3.11
C LYS A 72 0.57 0.36 -1.78
N PHE A 73 1.81 -0.09 -1.68
CA PHE A 73 2.45 -0.58 -0.47
C PHE A 73 3.73 0.21 -0.21
N GLU A 74 3.75 0.92 0.92
CA GLU A 74 4.95 1.62 1.38
C GLU A 74 5.82 0.65 2.18
N MET A 75 7.03 0.43 1.68
CA MET A 75 8.00 -0.46 2.30
C MET A 75 8.98 0.35 3.14
N TYR A 76 8.83 0.28 4.46
CA TYR A 76 9.73 0.94 5.40
C TYR A 76 10.81 -0.01 5.90
N GLN A 77 11.94 0.54 6.32
CA GLN A 77 12.93 -0.19 7.11
C GLN A 77 12.38 -0.38 8.54
N GLY A 78 12.28 -1.61 9.02
CA GLY A 78 11.77 -1.90 10.37
C GLY A 78 10.23 -2.00 10.48
N THR A 79 9.70 -2.06 11.71
CA THR A 79 8.27 -2.27 11.95
C THR A 79 7.48 -0.95 11.96
N LYS A 80 6.29 -0.93 11.35
CA LYS A 80 5.37 0.24 11.29
C LYS A 80 5.07 0.91 12.63
N LYS A 81 5.29 0.24 13.76
CA LYS A 81 5.08 0.82 15.10
C LYS A 81 6.04 1.98 15.39
N ILE A 82 7.27 1.94 14.86
CA ILE A 82 8.30 2.96 15.12
C ILE A 82 7.96 4.27 14.38
N HIS A 83 7.67 4.20 13.08
CA HIS A 83 7.36 5.40 12.29
C HIS A 83 6.04 6.12 12.68
N LYS A 84 5.09 5.43 13.32
CA LYS A 84 3.87 6.08 13.84
C LYS A 84 4.16 7.04 15.01
N LEU A 85 5.28 6.85 15.72
CA LEU A 85 5.71 7.75 16.78
C LEU A 85 6.40 9.00 16.20
N GLU A 86 7.19 8.85 15.14
CA GLU A 86 7.92 9.96 14.49
C GLU A 86 6.99 10.91 13.71
N GLY A 87 5.98 10.38 13.00
CA GLY A 87 5.07 11.21 12.18
C GLY A 87 4.05 12.05 12.96
N ARG A 88 3.98 11.90 14.29
CA ARG A 88 3.04 12.63 15.16
C ARG A 88 3.67 13.87 15.81
N SER A 89 4.99 14.03 15.73
CA SER A 89 5.73 15.18 16.26
C SER A 89 5.66 16.42 15.36
N GLU A 90 5.43 16.27 14.04
CA GLU A 90 5.52 17.41 13.09
C GLU A 90 4.18 18.11 12.80
N SER A 91 3.05 17.59 13.29
CA SER A 91 1.71 18.15 12.99
C SER A 91 1.03 18.85 14.18
N GLY A 92 1.73 19.00 15.31
CA GLY A 92 1.17 19.52 16.57
C GLY A 92 1.40 21.00 16.87
N GLU A 93 2.34 21.69 16.22
CA GLU A 93 2.61 23.10 16.50
C GLU A 93 1.91 24.03 15.50
N ARG A 94 0.62 24.28 15.77
CA ARG A 94 0.07 25.62 15.57
C ARG A 94 -0.57 26.08 16.87
N VAL A 95 0.26 26.84 17.59
CA VAL A 95 0.01 27.60 18.81
C VAL A 95 -1.32 28.34 18.77
N GLY A 96 -2.11 28.16 19.83
CA GLY A 96 -3.26 29.00 20.11
C GLY A 96 -2.85 30.41 20.49
N LYS A 97 -3.66 31.39 20.09
CA LYS A 97 -3.82 32.64 20.84
C LYS A 97 -5.31 32.90 21.02
N ARG A 98 -5.78 32.56 22.21
CA ARG A 98 -7.00 33.10 22.83
C ARG A 98 -6.53 34.21 23.75
N SER A 99 -7.05 35.42 23.57
CA SER A 99 -7.20 36.43 24.63
C SER A 99 -8.21 37.48 24.14
N GLU A 100 -9.31 37.57 24.87
CA GLU A 100 -10.22 38.70 24.92
C GLU A 100 -9.47 39.95 25.38
N GLU A 101 -9.81 41.13 24.83
CA GLU A 101 -10.06 42.35 25.63
C GLU A 101 -10.64 43.50 24.78
N ASN A 102 -11.74 44.04 25.29
CA ASN A 102 -12.20 45.42 25.29
C ASN A 102 -12.93 46.01 24.06
N GLY A 103 -14.22 46.31 24.28
CA GLY A 103 -15.12 47.10 23.45
C GLY A 103 -16.56 46.93 23.90
#